data_AF-A0A9W8HP98-F1
#
_entry.id   AF-A0A9W8HP98-F1
#
_cell.length_a   1.000
_cell.length_b   1.000
_cell.length_c   1.000
_cell.angle_alpha   90.00
_cell.angle_beta   90.00
_cell.angle_gamma   90.00
#
_symmetry.space_group_name_H-M   'P 1'
#
loop_
_entity.id
_entity.type
_entity.pdbx_description
1 polymer ?
#
loop_
_entity_poly.entity_id
_entity_poly.type
_entity_poly.pdbx_seq_one_letter_code
_entity_poly.pdbx_strand_id
1 'polypeptide(L)'
;MRLLRAVFASAVGLCVLGGSSLAAIHVGPVHVKVMERTGDKQVSQTLEYPQKLASTPKLTASTPFSLAFTAFSDASHQNALALDQALVVMRHASTGDEVTLAGKMGAHGSYRVDVARKQFRAQLAGQPGKYTVRLVLGSFDQGALVYPVGEVQVAGKQARAADTVVYGRREEIRHRFGEPQKMPSVLVSLAFAVLAAAPLGALVAAWQRMGVRVRSVDGAAAGFLALVAAYMALAAAYWVGVRLLPTLAYVLALALPTYVAGQRALSRRRAAKQ
;
A
#
# COMPACT_ATOMS: atom_id res chain seq x y z
N MET A 1 25.09 17.34 54.52
CA MET A 1 23.78 18.04 54.64
C MET A 1 22.79 17.24 53.80
N ARG A 2 22.19 16.15 54.31
CA ARG A 2 20.95 16.07 55.11
C ARG A 2 19.74 16.80 54.49
N LEU A 3 18.77 15.96 54.06
CA LEU A 3 17.29 16.13 54.12
C LEU A 3 16.69 17.07 53.06
N LEU A 4 15.57 16.78 52.36
CA LEU A 4 14.34 16.00 52.60
C LEU A 4 13.96 15.21 51.31
N ARG A 5 13.56 13.92 51.28
CA ARG A 5 12.28 13.28 51.70
C ARG A 5 11.02 13.91 51.03
N ALA A 6 10.03 13.19 50.48
CA ALA A 6 9.76 11.77 50.28
C ALA A 6 8.38 11.60 49.58
N VAL A 7 8.07 10.36 49.19
CA VAL A 7 6.73 9.71 49.15
C VAL A 7 5.82 10.01 47.94
N PHE A 8 5.67 9.03 47.04
CA PHE A 8 4.45 8.21 47.00
C PHE A 8 4.78 6.82 46.44
N ALA A 9 4.99 5.89 47.36
CA ALA A 9 5.11 4.46 47.13
C ALA A 9 3.78 3.79 47.47
N SER A 10 3.44 2.77 46.67
CA SER A 10 2.76 1.54 47.06
C SER A 10 1.66 1.63 48.13
N ALA A 11 0.40 1.53 47.69
CA ALA A 11 -0.71 1.14 48.55
C ALA A 11 -1.26 -0.20 48.07
N VAL A 12 -0.54 -1.27 48.41
CA VAL A 12 -1.10 -2.62 48.59
C VAL A 12 -1.94 -2.56 49.86
N GLY A 13 -3.24 -2.33 49.70
CA GLY A 13 -4.23 -2.35 50.76
C GLY A 13 -4.81 -3.75 50.92
N LEU A 14 -4.20 -4.50 51.84
CA LEU A 14 -4.71 -5.74 52.42
C LEU A 14 -6.07 -5.47 53.09
N CYS A 15 -7.14 -6.10 52.61
CA CYS A 15 -8.40 -6.19 53.33
C CYS A 15 -8.79 -7.67 53.41
N VAL A 16 -8.62 -8.25 54.59
CA VAL A 16 -9.07 -9.60 54.92
C VAL A 16 -10.06 -9.46 56.07
N LEU A 17 -11.10 -10.29 56.02
CA LEU A 17 -12.08 -10.64 57.07
C LEU A 17 -13.42 -9.91 57.02
N GLY A 18 -14.23 -10.28 56.02
CA GLY A 18 -15.66 -10.52 56.18
C GLY A 18 -15.94 -11.97 55.79
N GLY A 19 -16.14 -12.83 56.78
CA GLY A 19 -16.33 -14.27 56.59
C GLY A 19 -17.70 -14.60 56.02
N SER A 20 -17.74 -14.84 54.72
CA SER A 20 -18.50 -15.91 54.11
C SER A 20 -17.49 -16.63 53.23
N SER A 21 -17.20 -17.90 53.50
CA SER A 21 -16.48 -18.72 52.53
C SER A 21 -17.38 -18.78 51.30
N LEU A 22 -17.15 -17.89 50.33
CA LEU A 22 -17.76 -18.00 49.03
C LEU A 22 -17.38 -19.40 48.54
N ALA A 23 -18.39 -20.28 48.46
CA ALA A 23 -18.19 -21.66 48.05
C ALA A 23 -17.42 -21.64 46.74
N ALA A 24 -16.29 -22.32 46.67
CA ALA A 24 -15.48 -22.30 45.46
C ALA A 24 -16.26 -22.98 44.32
N ILE A 25 -16.39 -22.30 43.18
CA ILE A 25 -17.00 -22.93 41.99
C ILE A 25 -16.10 -24.10 41.56
N HIS A 26 -16.64 -25.31 41.55
CA HIS A 26 -15.95 -26.50 41.05
C HIS A 26 -16.41 -26.80 39.62
N VAL A 27 -15.45 -26.93 38.70
CA VAL A 27 -15.77 -27.24 37.30
C VAL A 27 -15.70 -28.76 37.12
N GLY A 28 -16.77 -29.32 36.57
CA GLY A 28 -16.81 -30.69 36.11
C GLY A 28 -15.86 -30.97 34.95
N PRO A 29 -15.90 -32.18 34.39
CA PRO A 29 -15.15 -32.50 33.18
C PRO A 29 -15.50 -31.52 32.05
N VAL A 30 -14.49 -30.81 31.54
CA VAL A 30 -14.61 -29.91 30.41
C VAL A 30 -14.36 -30.71 29.14
N HIS A 31 -15.41 -30.91 28.35
CA HIS A 31 -15.32 -31.57 27.07
C HIS A 31 -15.00 -30.56 25.98
N VAL A 32 -13.78 -30.64 25.45
CA VAL A 32 -13.33 -29.85 24.31
C VAL A 32 -13.44 -30.68 23.05
N LYS A 33 -14.26 -30.21 22.10
CA LYS A 33 -14.51 -30.87 20.83
C LYS A 33 -14.15 -29.94 19.68
N VAL A 34 -13.29 -30.43 18.80
CA VAL A 34 -12.99 -29.84 17.51
C VAL A 34 -13.44 -30.85 16.47
N MET A 35 -14.52 -30.55 15.77
CA MET A 35 -15.11 -31.45 14.79
C MET A 35 -14.89 -30.93 13.39
N GLU A 36 -14.57 -31.81 12.44
CA GLU A 36 -14.51 -31.45 11.02
C GLU A 36 -15.87 -31.70 10.36
N ARG A 37 -16.18 -30.93 9.31
CA ARG A 37 -17.46 -31.01 8.56
C ARG A 37 -17.80 -32.43 8.08
N THR A 38 -16.80 -33.29 7.86
CA THR A 38 -16.96 -34.69 7.42
C THR A 38 -17.48 -35.61 8.53
N GLY A 39 -17.68 -35.08 9.75
CA GLY A 39 -18.17 -35.86 10.90
C GLY A 39 -17.06 -36.62 11.63
N ASP A 40 -15.83 -36.58 11.12
CA ASP A 40 -14.69 -37.20 11.76
C ASP A 40 -14.19 -36.33 12.92
N LYS A 41 -13.97 -36.96 14.08
CA LYS A 41 -13.58 -36.29 15.33
C LYS A 41 -12.09 -35.98 15.27
N GLN A 42 -11.70 -34.76 14.90
CA GLN A 42 -10.27 -34.42 14.86
C GLN A 42 -9.64 -34.33 16.26
N VAL A 43 -10.31 -33.74 17.26
CA VAL A 43 -9.85 -33.74 18.66
C VAL A 43 -11.06 -33.71 19.60
N SER A 44 -11.22 -34.74 20.44
CA SER A 44 -12.20 -34.78 21.53
C SER A 44 -11.46 -35.15 22.82
N GLN A 45 -11.23 -34.17 23.68
CA GLN A 45 -10.55 -34.37 24.96
C GLN A 45 -11.48 -33.96 26.10
N THR A 46 -11.55 -34.81 27.13
CA THR A 46 -12.18 -34.46 28.40
C THR A 46 -11.07 -34.01 29.33
N LEU A 47 -11.19 -32.80 29.87
CA LEU A 47 -10.21 -32.20 30.76
C LEU A 47 -10.81 -32.07 32.15
N GLU A 48 -10.09 -32.54 33.15
CA GLU A 48 -10.42 -32.27 34.54
C GLU A 48 -9.68 -31.02 35.00
N TYR A 49 -10.30 -30.20 35.84
CA TYR A 49 -9.63 -29.02 36.38
C TYR A 49 -8.49 -29.46 37.34
N PRO A 50 -7.26 -28.93 37.26
CA PRO A 50 -6.77 -27.80 36.45
C PRO A 50 -5.90 -28.20 35.23
N GLN A 51 -6.19 -29.32 34.57
CA GLN A 51 -5.38 -29.87 33.48
C GLN A 51 -5.58 -29.14 32.13
N LYS A 52 -4.50 -28.57 31.58
CA LYS A 52 -4.54 -27.87 30.28
C LYS A 52 -4.58 -28.85 29.10
N LEU A 53 -5.08 -28.40 27.94
CA LEU A 53 -4.96 -29.15 26.68
C LEU A 53 -3.52 -29.54 26.39
N ALA A 54 -3.30 -30.83 26.09
CA ALA A 54 -1.98 -31.37 25.74
C ALA A 54 -1.56 -31.06 24.28
N SER A 55 -2.52 -30.74 23.40
CA SER A 55 -2.26 -30.40 22.00
C SER A 55 -2.90 -29.06 21.63
N THR A 56 -2.32 -28.37 20.66
CA THR A 56 -2.86 -27.11 20.12
C THR A 56 -3.73 -27.41 18.88
N PRO A 57 -5.05 -27.55 19.02
CA PRO A 57 -5.91 -27.85 17.88
C PRO A 57 -5.89 -26.70 16.87
N LYS A 58 -6.05 -27.04 15.58
CA LYS A 58 -6.17 -26.06 14.50
C LYS A 58 -7.64 -25.75 14.24
N LEU A 59 -8.04 -24.50 14.45
CA LEU A 59 -9.38 -24.01 14.15
C LEU A 59 -9.41 -23.36 12.76
N THR A 60 -10.33 -23.82 11.93
CA THR A 60 -10.61 -23.31 10.59
C THR A 60 -12.11 -23.05 10.48
N ALA A 61 -12.56 -22.29 9.49
CA ALA A 61 -13.98 -22.05 9.25
C ALA A 61 -14.80 -23.34 8.95
N SER A 62 -14.13 -24.45 8.65
CA SER A 62 -14.70 -25.79 8.46
C SER A 62 -14.71 -26.64 9.73
N THR A 63 -13.95 -26.26 10.77
CA THR A 63 -13.84 -26.99 12.04
C THR A 63 -14.45 -26.20 13.19
N PRO A 64 -15.75 -26.35 13.49
CA PRO A 64 -16.34 -25.72 14.67
C PRO A 64 -15.65 -26.18 15.96
N PHE A 65 -15.36 -25.21 16.82
CA PHE A 65 -14.93 -25.44 18.19
C PHE A 65 -16.16 -25.47 19.10
N SER A 66 -16.30 -26.51 19.89
CA SER A 66 -17.34 -26.66 20.87
C SER A 66 -16.71 -27.00 22.22
N LEU A 67 -17.05 -26.23 23.24
CA LEU A 67 -16.64 -26.47 24.62
C LEU A 67 -17.89 -26.69 25.45
N ALA A 68 -17.99 -27.85 26.09
CA ALA A 68 -19.09 -28.19 26.98
C ALA A 68 -18.57 -28.51 28.38
N PHE A 69 -19.21 -27.97 29.41
CA PHE A 69 -18.80 -28.17 30.80
C PHE A 69 -20.03 -28.11 31.71
N THR A 70 -19.89 -28.65 32.91
CA THR A 70 -20.86 -28.50 34.00
C THR A 70 -20.16 -27.79 35.16
N ALA A 71 -20.89 -26.93 35.86
CA ALA A 71 -20.41 -26.27 37.06
C ALA A 71 -21.14 -26.84 38.28
N PHE A 72 -20.41 -27.01 39.38
CA PHE A 72 -20.90 -27.60 40.61
C PHE A 72 -20.57 -26.69 41.79
N SER A 73 -21.45 -26.71 42.79
CA SER A 73 -21.30 -25.93 44.02
C SER A 73 -20.43 -26.60 45.09
N ASP A 74 -20.12 -27.88 44.89
CA ASP A 74 -19.38 -28.71 45.84
C ASP A 74 -18.38 -29.61 45.10
N ALA A 75 -17.29 -29.96 45.79
CA ALA A 75 -16.25 -30.85 45.28
C ALA A 75 -16.76 -32.28 45.00
N SER A 76 -17.92 -32.64 45.56
CA SER A 76 -18.57 -33.95 45.37
C SER A 76 -19.37 -34.09 44.07
N HIS A 77 -19.46 -33.03 43.24
CA HIS A 77 -20.17 -33.02 41.95
C HIS A 77 -21.68 -33.39 42.01
N GLN A 78 -22.33 -33.26 43.17
CA GLN A 78 -23.73 -33.69 43.36
C GLN A 78 -24.77 -32.61 43.01
N ASN A 79 -24.42 -31.33 43.20
CA ASN A 79 -25.33 -30.19 42.95
C ASN A 79 -24.82 -29.32 41.80
N ALA A 80 -25.52 -29.39 40.67
CA ALA A 80 -25.24 -28.53 39.52
C ALA A 80 -25.60 -27.07 39.84
N LEU A 81 -24.64 -26.16 39.64
CA LEU A 81 -24.80 -24.74 39.88
C LEU A 81 -25.21 -24.02 38.59
N ALA A 82 -26.26 -23.21 38.66
CA ALA A 82 -26.56 -22.24 37.62
C ALA A 82 -25.61 -21.03 37.75
N LEU A 83 -24.75 -20.85 36.76
CA LEU A 83 -23.84 -19.71 36.67
C LEU A 83 -24.57 -18.50 36.08
N ASP A 84 -24.34 -17.34 36.69
CA ASP A 84 -24.77 -16.04 36.18
C ASP A 84 -23.90 -15.59 35.00
N GLN A 85 -22.62 -15.96 35.03
CA GLN A 85 -21.66 -15.65 33.99
C GLN A 85 -20.90 -16.91 33.56
N ALA A 86 -20.99 -17.25 32.28
CA ALA A 86 -20.28 -18.37 31.67
C ALA A 86 -19.73 -17.91 30.32
N LEU A 87 -18.45 -17.55 30.28
CA LEU A 87 -17.82 -16.97 29.09
C LEU A 87 -16.56 -17.76 28.71
N VAL A 88 -16.36 -17.94 27.41
CA VAL A 88 -15.07 -18.37 26.86
C VAL A 88 -14.41 -17.17 26.22
N VAL A 89 -13.27 -16.78 26.77
CA VAL A 89 -12.45 -15.67 26.27
C VAL A 89 -11.28 -16.26 25.52
N MET A 90 -11.18 -15.93 24.24
CA MET A 90 -10.05 -16.28 23.37
C MET A 90 -9.21 -15.05 23.15
N ARG A 91 -7.99 -15.05 23.67
CA ARG A 91 -7.06 -13.92 23.55
C ARG A 91 -5.99 -14.20 22.51
N HIS A 92 -5.81 -13.30 21.57
CA HIS A 92 -4.75 -13.38 20.58
C HIS A 92 -3.38 -13.09 21.21
N ALA A 93 -2.40 -13.97 20.99
CA ALA A 93 -1.11 -13.90 21.67
C ALA A 93 -0.24 -12.68 21.25
N SER A 94 -0.36 -12.21 20.00
CA SER A 94 0.50 -11.13 19.49
C SER A 94 -0.12 -9.74 19.56
N THR A 95 -1.41 -9.59 19.27
CA THR A 95 -2.10 -8.27 19.35
C THR A 95 -2.71 -8.00 20.72
N GLY A 96 -2.98 -9.06 21.50
CA GLY A 96 -3.68 -8.94 22.78
C GLY A 96 -5.19 -8.77 22.66
N ASP A 97 -5.74 -8.81 21.44
CA ASP A 97 -7.19 -8.71 21.22
C ASP A 97 -7.93 -9.91 21.81
N GLU A 98 -9.07 -9.64 22.44
CA GLU A 98 -9.87 -10.65 23.13
C GLU A 98 -11.23 -10.80 22.44
N VAL A 99 -11.60 -12.03 22.12
CA VAL A 99 -12.93 -12.40 21.62
C VAL A 99 -13.64 -13.20 22.69
N THR A 100 -14.79 -12.70 23.13
CA THR A 100 -15.58 -13.31 24.19
C THR A 100 -16.83 -13.96 23.62
N LEU A 101 -17.06 -15.22 23.98
CA LEU A 101 -18.22 -15.99 23.58
C LEU A 101 -19.01 -16.44 24.80
N ALA A 102 -20.30 -16.13 24.81
CA ALA A 102 -21.20 -16.54 25.89
C ALA A 102 -21.57 -18.03 25.76
N GLY A 103 -21.54 -18.74 26.88
CA GLY A 103 -22.03 -20.10 27.00
C GLY A 103 -23.55 -20.15 27.06
N LYS A 104 -24.14 -21.10 26.33
CA LYS A 104 -25.58 -21.38 26.39
C LYS A 104 -25.82 -22.47 27.43
N MET A 105 -26.76 -22.25 28.32
CA MET A 105 -27.21 -23.26 29.28
C MET A 105 -28.09 -24.30 28.57
N GLY A 106 -27.81 -25.58 28.80
CA GLY A 106 -28.58 -26.73 28.35
C GLY A 106 -29.36 -27.38 29.49
N ALA A 107 -29.74 -28.64 29.32
CA ALA A 107 -30.40 -29.42 30.36
C ALA A 107 -29.42 -29.76 31.50
N HIS A 108 -29.93 -29.87 32.73
CA HIS A 108 -29.19 -30.29 33.93
C HIS A 108 -27.95 -29.42 34.29
N GLY A 109 -28.00 -28.10 34.06
CA GLY A 109 -26.90 -27.19 34.43
C GLY A 109 -25.63 -27.34 33.59
N SER A 110 -25.74 -27.97 32.41
CA SER A 110 -24.65 -28.04 31.44
C SER A 110 -24.55 -26.75 30.63
N TYR A 111 -23.34 -26.29 30.36
CA TYR A 111 -23.07 -25.14 29.52
C TYR A 111 -22.36 -25.59 28.26
N ARG A 112 -22.77 -25.03 27.12
CA ARG A 112 -22.15 -25.28 25.82
C ARG A 112 -21.82 -23.98 25.12
N VAL A 113 -20.58 -23.85 24.68
CA VAL A 113 -20.08 -22.74 23.90
C VAL A 113 -19.68 -23.28 22.54
N ASP A 114 -20.38 -22.86 21.49
CA ASP A 114 -20.08 -23.24 20.12
C ASP A 114 -19.59 -22.02 19.34
N VAL A 115 -18.43 -22.15 18.70
CA VAL A 115 -17.94 -21.16 17.75
C VAL A 115 -18.60 -21.43 16.40
N ALA A 116 -19.74 -20.79 16.16
CA ALA A 116 -20.44 -20.93 14.89
C ALA A 116 -19.58 -20.35 13.74
N ARG A 117 -19.71 -20.93 12.53
CA ARG A 117 -18.99 -20.46 11.33
C ARG A 117 -19.13 -18.96 11.07
N LYS A 118 -20.32 -18.40 11.35
CA LYS A 118 -20.60 -16.96 11.22
C LYS A 118 -19.76 -16.14 12.21
N GLN A 119 -19.69 -16.57 13.47
CA GLN A 119 -18.89 -15.93 14.52
C GLN A 119 -17.40 -16.10 14.25
N PHE A 120 -16.96 -17.28 13.83
CA PHE A 120 -15.58 -17.53 13.42
C PHE A 120 -15.15 -16.58 12.30
N ARG A 121 -15.96 -16.44 11.24
CA ARG A 121 -15.65 -15.56 10.11
C ARG A 121 -15.63 -14.08 10.48
N ALA A 122 -16.54 -13.66 11.37
CA ALA A 122 -16.65 -12.26 11.77
C ALA A 122 -15.56 -11.83 12.75
N GLN A 123 -15.19 -12.69 13.70
CA GLN A 123 -14.38 -12.29 14.86
C GLN A 123 -12.97 -12.92 14.88
N LEU A 124 -12.78 -14.13 14.32
CA LEU A 124 -11.50 -14.86 14.42
C LEU A 124 -10.76 -14.95 13.08
N ALA A 125 -11.47 -15.07 11.96
CA ALA A 125 -10.85 -15.34 10.67
C ALA A 125 -9.95 -14.20 10.17
N GLY A 126 -10.18 -12.96 10.66
CA GLY A 126 -9.41 -11.78 10.28
C GLY A 126 -8.03 -11.69 10.94
N GLN A 127 -7.80 -12.39 12.04
CA GLN A 127 -6.52 -12.40 12.76
C GLN A 127 -6.05 -13.87 12.94
N PRO A 128 -5.33 -14.43 11.96
CA PRO A 128 -4.77 -15.77 12.11
C PRO A 128 -3.62 -15.75 13.12
N GLY A 129 -3.57 -16.73 14.02
CA GLY A 129 -2.54 -16.78 15.04
C GLY A 129 -2.85 -17.73 16.18
N LYS A 130 -2.02 -17.66 17.22
CA LYS A 130 -2.20 -18.43 18.45
C LYS A 130 -3.15 -17.69 19.38
N TYR A 131 -4.15 -18.41 19.88
CA TYR A 131 -5.12 -17.91 20.83
C TYR A 131 -5.02 -18.69 22.13
N THR A 132 -4.94 -17.98 23.25
CA THR A 132 -5.09 -18.57 24.59
C THR A 132 -6.57 -18.58 24.94
N VAL A 133 -7.12 -19.76 25.23
CA VAL A 133 -8.52 -19.97 25.59
C VAL A 133 -8.65 -20.02 27.11
N ARG A 134 -9.49 -19.15 27.66
CA ARG A 134 -9.83 -19.09 29.08
C ARG A 134 -11.32 -19.26 29.26
N LEU A 135 -11.70 -20.09 30.20
CA LEU A 135 -13.07 -20.23 30.66
C LEU A 135 -13.24 -19.33 31.90
N VAL A 136 -14.11 -18.35 31.80
CA VAL A 136 -14.42 -17.39 32.87
C VAL A 136 -15.83 -17.69 33.36
N LEU A 137 -15.92 -18.16 34.61
CA LEU A 137 -17.16 -18.52 35.27
C LEU A 137 -17.38 -17.58 36.45
N GLY A 138 -18.63 -17.19 36.67
CA GLY A 138 -19.03 -16.36 37.79
C GLY A 138 -20.45 -16.68 38.25
N SER A 139 -20.65 -16.67 39.56
CA SER A 139 -21.96 -16.72 40.20
C SER A 139 -21.96 -15.76 41.39
N PHE A 140 -23.05 -15.05 41.62
CA PHE A 140 -23.15 -14.07 42.70
C PHE A 140 -22.89 -14.70 44.09
N ASP A 141 -23.33 -15.94 44.28
CA ASP A 141 -23.29 -16.62 45.58
C ASP A 141 -21.96 -17.36 45.85
N GLN A 142 -21.22 -17.69 44.79
CA GLN A 142 -20.08 -18.62 44.84
C GLN A 142 -18.77 -18.02 44.29
N GLY A 143 -18.79 -16.75 43.91
CA GLY A 143 -17.60 -16.04 43.43
C GLY A 143 -17.27 -16.31 41.97
N ALA A 144 -15.99 -16.20 41.60
CA ALA A 144 -15.54 -16.27 40.21
C ALA A 144 -14.36 -17.22 40.05
N LEU A 145 -14.33 -17.94 38.92
CA LEU A 145 -13.27 -18.87 38.56
C LEU A 145 -12.80 -18.60 37.12
N VAL A 146 -11.49 -18.39 36.97
CA VAL A 146 -10.83 -18.27 35.66
C VAL A 146 -9.98 -19.49 35.42
N TYR A 147 -10.39 -20.32 34.46
CA TYR A 147 -9.70 -21.55 34.10
C TYR A 147 -9.01 -21.43 32.73
N PRO A 148 -7.67 -21.45 32.65
CA PRO A 148 -6.95 -21.48 31.38
C PRO A 148 -7.02 -22.87 30.76
N VAL A 149 -7.90 -23.04 29.78
CA VAL A 149 -8.18 -24.34 29.14
C VAL A 149 -7.01 -24.77 28.27
N GLY A 150 -6.41 -23.86 27.50
CA GLY A 150 -5.23 -24.17 26.69
C GLY A 150 -5.01 -23.20 25.53
N GLU A 151 -4.15 -23.59 24.59
CA GLU A 151 -3.84 -22.81 23.39
C GLU A 151 -4.45 -23.45 22.14
N VAL A 152 -4.90 -22.59 21.23
CA VAL A 152 -5.56 -23.00 19.99
C VAL A 152 -4.99 -22.18 18.83
N GLN A 153 -4.72 -22.85 17.71
CA GLN A 153 -4.19 -22.18 16.52
C GLN A 153 -5.34 -21.85 15.57
N VAL A 154 -5.61 -20.58 15.33
CA VAL A 154 -6.63 -20.13 14.38
C VAL A 154 -6.01 -19.96 13.01
N ALA A 155 -6.55 -20.68 12.02
CA ALA A 155 -6.22 -20.57 10.62
C ALA A 155 -7.25 -19.65 9.92
N GLY A 156 -6.74 -18.63 9.26
CA GLY A 156 -7.54 -17.62 8.57
C GLY A 156 -6.70 -16.88 7.54
N LYS A 157 -7.36 -16.05 6.74
CA LYS A 157 -6.66 -15.05 5.92
C LYS A 157 -6.60 -13.81 6.78
N GLN A 158 -5.40 -13.30 7.04
CA GLN A 158 -5.24 -12.02 7.72
C GLN A 158 -6.06 -10.99 6.94
N ALA A 159 -7.22 -10.64 7.51
CA ALA A 159 -7.96 -9.50 7.01
C ALA A 159 -6.97 -8.38 7.19
N ARG A 160 -6.67 -7.66 6.10
CA ARG A 160 -5.85 -6.46 6.17
C ARG A 160 -6.47 -5.63 7.28
N ALA A 161 -5.85 -5.66 8.46
CA ALA A 161 -6.31 -4.88 9.57
C ALA A 161 -6.33 -3.48 8.97
N ALA A 162 -7.51 -2.87 8.95
CA ALA A 162 -7.53 -1.44 8.96
C ALA A 162 -6.92 -1.09 10.32
N ASP A 163 -5.58 -1.16 10.39
CA ASP A 163 -4.76 -0.29 11.19
C ASP A 163 -5.02 1.11 10.60
N THR A 164 -6.26 1.57 10.71
CA THR A 164 -6.60 2.97 10.77
C THR A 164 -6.01 3.41 12.08
N VAL A 165 -4.69 3.51 12.10
CA VAL A 165 -3.96 4.36 13.02
C VAL A 165 -4.50 5.75 12.70
N VAL A 166 -5.60 6.12 13.36
CA VAL A 166 -6.28 7.40 13.17
C VAL A 166 -5.29 8.53 13.41
N TYR A 167 -4.32 8.29 14.30
CA TYR A 167 -3.24 9.19 14.65
C TYR A 167 -1.89 8.48 14.51
N GLY A 168 -1.21 8.70 13.39
CA GLY A 168 0.09 8.12 13.10
C GLY A 168 0.79 8.87 11.96
N ARG A 169 2.12 8.72 11.88
CA ARG A 169 2.89 9.28 10.79
C ARG A 169 2.47 8.61 9.48
N ARG A 170 1.94 9.40 8.54
CA ARG A 170 1.62 8.91 7.19
C ARG A 170 2.90 8.60 6.41
N GLU A 171 2.80 7.66 5.49
CA GLU A 171 3.88 7.37 4.56
C GLU A 171 4.20 8.60 3.70
N GLU A 172 5.49 8.80 3.42
CA GLU A 172 5.96 9.92 2.61
C GLU A 172 5.60 9.68 1.13
N ILE A 173 4.90 10.64 0.51
CA ILE A 173 4.53 10.56 -0.90
C ILE A 173 5.70 11.00 -1.76
N ARG A 174 6.24 10.09 -2.59
CA ARG A 174 7.28 10.40 -3.57
C ARG A 174 6.68 10.54 -4.96
N HIS A 175 6.75 11.73 -5.53
CA HIS A 175 6.36 11.96 -6.92
C HIS A 175 7.38 11.31 -7.87
N ARG A 176 6.94 10.38 -8.73
CA ARG A 176 7.77 9.78 -9.77
C ARG A 176 7.63 10.60 -11.06
N PHE A 177 8.71 11.29 -11.44
CA PHE A 177 8.77 11.96 -12.73
C PHE A 177 8.84 10.94 -13.87
N GLY A 178 8.31 11.33 -15.03
CA GLY A 178 8.45 10.55 -16.25
C GLY A 178 9.92 10.36 -16.60
N GLU A 179 10.28 9.16 -17.03
CA GLU A 179 11.65 8.86 -17.46
C GLU A 179 11.96 9.63 -18.75
N PRO A 180 13.17 10.22 -18.88
CA PRO A 180 13.56 10.92 -20.09
C PRO A 180 13.57 9.96 -21.28
N GLN A 181 13.08 10.43 -22.43
CA GLN A 181 13.09 9.63 -23.65
C GLN A 181 14.52 9.32 -24.09
N LYS A 182 14.77 8.07 -24.48
CA LYS A 182 16.09 7.64 -24.94
C LYS A 182 16.41 8.26 -26.30
N MET A 183 17.48 9.04 -26.38
CA MET A 183 17.97 9.61 -27.64
C MET A 183 18.75 8.57 -28.46
N PRO A 184 18.69 8.63 -29.81
CA PRO A 184 19.51 7.76 -30.67
C PRO A 184 21.00 8.10 -30.54
N SER A 185 21.85 7.14 -30.93
CA SER A 185 23.31 7.34 -30.88
C SER A 185 23.77 8.43 -31.86
N VAL A 186 24.74 9.24 -31.43
CA VAL A 186 25.28 10.37 -32.22
C VAL A 186 25.83 9.94 -33.57
N LEU A 187 26.48 8.76 -33.63
CA LEU A 187 27.05 8.24 -34.87
C LEU A 187 25.99 7.99 -35.95
N VAL A 188 24.86 7.37 -35.55
CA VAL A 188 23.75 7.11 -36.47
C VAL A 188 23.12 8.42 -36.93
N SER A 189 22.86 9.36 -36.01
CA SER A 189 22.32 10.67 -36.37
C SER A 189 23.24 11.45 -37.33
N LEU A 190 24.56 11.40 -37.12
CA LEU A 190 25.54 12.05 -38.00
C LEU A 190 25.58 11.41 -39.40
N ALA A 191 25.54 10.08 -39.48
CA ALA A 191 25.53 9.37 -40.76
C ALA A 191 24.32 9.77 -41.62
N PHE A 192 23.13 9.83 -41.02
CA PHE A 192 21.93 10.29 -41.72
C PHE A 192 21.96 11.78 -42.06
N ALA A 193 22.56 12.63 -41.22
CA ALA A 193 22.74 14.05 -41.53
C ALA A 193 23.65 14.26 -42.76
N VAL A 194 24.75 13.51 -42.86
CA VAL A 194 25.64 13.52 -44.05
C VAL A 194 24.90 13.00 -45.27
N LEU A 195 24.13 11.92 -45.13
CA LEU A 195 23.34 11.36 -46.22
C LEU A 195 22.29 12.35 -46.73
N ALA A 196 21.63 13.10 -45.83
CA ALA A 196 20.68 14.15 -46.19
C ALA A 196 21.36 15.35 -46.90
N ALA A 197 22.62 15.64 -46.58
CA ALA A 197 23.41 16.68 -47.24
C ALA A 197 24.04 16.23 -48.58
N ALA A 198 24.16 14.92 -48.83
CA ALA A 198 24.80 14.37 -50.01
C ALA A 198 24.21 14.85 -51.36
N PRO A 199 22.87 15.00 -51.54
CA PRO A 199 22.30 15.52 -52.78
C PRO A 199 22.76 16.95 -53.10
N LEU A 200 23.00 17.79 -52.10
CA LEU A 200 23.53 19.14 -52.31
C LEU A 200 24.97 19.10 -52.86
N GLY A 201 25.80 18.21 -52.33
CA GLY A 201 27.15 17.98 -52.86
C GLY A 201 27.13 17.45 -54.29
N ALA A 202 26.23 16.51 -54.58
CA ALA A 202 26.04 15.97 -55.92
C ALA A 202 25.59 17.06 -56.92
N LEU A 203 24.71 17.98 -56.51
CA LEU A 203 24.28 19.11 -57.32
C LEU A 203 25.45 20.02 -57.71
N VAL A 204 26.30 20.38 -56.74
CA VAL A 204 27.50 21.21 -57.00
C VAL A 204 28.46 20.51 -57.95
N ALA A 205 28.70 19.21 -57.75
CA ALA A 205 29.55 18.41 -58.63
C ALA A 205 28.96 18.32 -60.06
N ALA A 206 27.64 18.21 -60.19
CA ALA A 206 26.97 18.21 -61.49
C ALA A 206 27.16 19.55 -62.23
N TRP A 207 27.03 20.68 -61.55
CA TRP A 207 27.27 22.00 -62.16
C TRP A 207 28.71 22.19 -62.64
N GLN A 208 29.69 21.67 -61.89
CA GLN A 208 31.09 21.69 -62.30
C GLN A 208 31.32 20.85 -63.57
N ARG A 209 30.71 19.66 -63.66
CA ARG A 209 30.79 18.80 -64.85
C ARG A 209 30.09 19.40 -66.07
N MET A 210 28.98 20.11 -65.85
CA MET A 210 28.23 20.81 -66.90
C MET A 210 28.91 22.11 -67.37
N GLY A 211 30.02 22.53 -66.75
CA GLY A 211 30.74 23.74 -67.14
C GLY A 211 29.99 25.04 -66.85
N VAL A 212 29.08 25.05 -65.86
CA VAL A 212 28.34 26.26 -65.45
C VAL A 212 29.33 27.28 -64.88
N ARG A 213 29.64 28.33 -65.63
CA ARG A 213 30.56 29.40 -65.22
C ARG A 213 29.82 30.71 -65.04
N VAL A 214 30.00 31.35 -63.89
CA VAL A 214 29.53 32.71 -63.64
C VAL A 214 30.49 33.67 -64.36
N ARG A 215 30.11 34.12 -65.57
CA ARG A 215 30.98 34.92 -66.46
C ARG A 215 31.07 36.40 -66.06
N SER A 216 29.96 37.00 -65.64
CA SER A 216 29.93 38.37 -65.11
C SER A 216 28.71 38.58 -64.22
N VAL A 217 28.93 39.29 -63.11
CA VAL A 217 27.87 39.73 -62.20
C VAL A 217 27.88 41.25 -62.19
N ASP A 218 26.84 41.87 -62.74
CA ASP A 218 26.70 43.32 -62.70
C ASP A 218 26.57 43.81 -61.26
N GLY A 219 27.07 45.01 -60.94
CA GLY A 219 26.98 45.56 -59.57
C GLY A 219 25.56 45.65 -59.02
N ALA A 220 24.54 45.84 -59.88
CA ALA A 220 23.14 45.80 -59.47
C ALA A 220 22.67 44.37 -59.11
N ALA A 221 23.13 43.36 -59.85
CA ALA A 221 22.84 41.96 -59.55
C ALA A 221 23.57 41.51 -58.28
N ALA A 222 24.82 41.94 -58.08
CA ALA A 222 25.58 41.69 -56.85
C ALA A 222 24.89 42.30 -55.62
N GLY A 223 24.41 43.55 -55.71
CA GLY A 223 23.65 44.19 -54.63
C GLY A 223 22.34 43.46 -54.31
N PHE A 224 21.62 42.97 -55.32
CA PHE A 224 20.43 42.15 -55.10
C PHE A 224 20.77 40.80 -54.44
N LEU A 225 21.82 40.09 -54.89
CA LEU A 225 22.28 38.85 -54.29
C LEU A 225 22.73 39.03 -52.83
N ALA A 226 23.36 40.16 -52.51
CA ALA A 226 23.74 40.49 -51.14
C ALA A 226 22.51 40.65 -50.22
N LEU A 227 21.43 41.25 -50.72
CA LEU A 227 20.17 41.36 -49.99
C LEU A 227 19.46 40.01 -49.84
N VAL A 228 19.50 39.16 -50.86
CA VAL A 228 19.02 37.77 -50.75
C VAL A 228 19.83 37.00 -49.69
N ALA A 229 21.15 37.16 -49.68
CA ALA A 229 22.00 36.57 -48.65
C ALA A 229 21.69 37.13 -47.25
N ALA A 230 21.37 38.42 -47.13
CA ALA A 230 20.93 39.03 -45.87
C ALA A 230 19.60 38.42 -45.37
N TYR A 231 18.65 38.14 -46.26
CA TYR A 231 17.43 37.40 -45.89
C TYR A 231 17.72 35.97 -45.42
N MET A 232 18.63 35.25 -46.08
CA MET A 232 19.04 33.91 -45.65
C MET A 232 19.75 33.93 -44.29
N ALA A 233 20.60 34.92 -44.05
CA ALA A 233 21.27 35.13 -42.77
C ALA A 233 20.27 35.48 -41.66
N LEU A 234 19.27 36.31 -41.96
CA LEU A 234 18.20 36.64 -41.02
C LEU A 234 17.34 35.41 -40.68
N ALA A 235 17.05 34.55 -41.66
CA ALA A 235 16.36 33.29 -41.42
C ALA A 235 17.18 32.33 -40.54
N ALA A 236 18.50 32.25 -40.75
CA ALA A 236 19.40 31.50 -39.88
C ALA A 236 19.47 32.10 -38.46
N ALA A 237 19.52 33.42 -38.33
CA ALA A 237 19.50 34.10 -37.03
C ALA A 237 18.18 33.86 -36.27
N TYR A 238 17.05 33.88 -36.97
CA TYR A 238 15.75 33.49 -36.42
C TYR A 238 15.78 32.06 -35.88
N TRP A 239 16.33 31.12 -36.64
CA TRP A 239 16.46 29.72 -36.23
C TRP A 239 17.29 29.53 -34.96
N VAL A 240 18.38 30.31 -34.81
CA VAL A 240 19.28 30.20 -33.64
C VAL A 240 18.71 30.87 -32.39
N GLY A 241 17.92 31.95 -32.52
CA GLY A 241 17.27 32.54 -31.34
C GLY A 241 16.72 33.96 -31.44
N VAL A 242 16.71 34.62 -32.62
CA VAL A 242 16.08 35.94 -32.73
C VAL A 242 14.56 35.79 -32.56
N ARG A 243 13.96 36.64 -31.73
CA ARG A 243 12.51 36.65 -31.48
C ARG A 243 11.72 37.09 -32.73
N LEU A 244 10.47 36.64 -32.82
CA LEU A 244 9.59 36.87 -33.98
C LEU A 244 9.33 38.36 -34.31
N LEU A 245 9.11 39.21 -33.29
CA LEU A 245 8.83 40.64 -33.55
C LEU A 245 10.04 41.39 -34.14
N PRO A 246 11.26 41.28 -33.57
CA PRO A 246 12.46 41.82 -34.19
C PRO A 246 12.71 41.31 -35.60
N THR A 247 12.53 40.01 -35.87
CA THR A 247 12.73 39.48 -37.23
C THR A 247 11.75 40.06 -38.22
N LEU A 248 10.48 40.23 -37.84
CA LEU A 248 9.49 40.90 -38.67
C LEU A 248 9.89 42.36 -38.97
N ALA A 249 10.39 43.09 -37.97
CA ALA A 249 10.89 44.45 -38.16
C ALA A 249 12.11 44.49 -39.10
N TYR A 250 13.04 43.56 -38.98
CA TYR A 250 14.21 43.46 -39.89
C TYR A 250 13.80 43.06 -41.31
N VAL A 251 12.85 42.14 -41.48
CA VAL A 251 12.28 41.78 -42.79
C VAL A 251 11.64 43.00 -43.44
N LEU A 252 10.88 43.79 -42.67
CA LEU A 252 10.23 45.01 -43.16
C LEU A 252 11.26 46.07 -43.55
N ALA A 253 12.31 46.26 -42.73
CA ALA A 253 13.40 47.19 -43.03
C ALA A 253 14.17 46.78 -44.31
N LEU A 254 14.35 45.48 -44.55
CA LEU A 254 15.00 44.94 -45.75
C LEU A 254 14.11 44.93 -47.00
N ALA A 255 12.78 45.04 -46.84
CA ALA A 255 11.83 44.90 -47.95
C ALA A 255 12.01 46.00 -49.01
N LEU A 256 12.13 47.26 -48.59
CA LEU A 256 12.24 48.40 -49.51
C LEU A 256 13.57 48.41 -50.30
N PRO A 257 14.75 48.22 -49.66
CA PRO A 257 16.01 48.03 -50.39
C PRO A 257 15.97 46.86 -51.37
N THR A 258 15.37 45.73 -50.98
CA THR A 258 15.31 44.53 -51.81
C THR A 258 14.41 44.71 -53.02
N TYR A 259 13.27 45.38 -52.84
CA TYR A 259 12.39 45.73 -53.95
C TYR A 259 13.10 46.61 -54.98
N VAL A 260 13.75 47.70 -54.53
CA VAL A 260 14.45 48.64 -55.42
C VAL A 260 15.65 47.97 -56.11
N ALA A 261 16.47 47.21 -55.38
CA ALA A 261 17.61 46.49 -55.94
C ALA A 261 17.17 45.41 -56.93
N GLY A 262 16.08 44.70 -56.65
CA GLY A 262 15.50 43.70 -57.54
C GLY A 262 15.00 44.30 -58.84
N GLN A 263 14.22 45.40 -58.75
CA GLN A 263 13.74 46.14 -59.92
C GLN A 263 14.90 46.60 -60.83
N ARG A 264 15.98 47.13 -60.23
CA ARG A 264 17.17 47.59 -60.95
C ARG A 264 18.00 46.44 -61.55
N ALA A 265 18.13 45.32 -60.84
CA ALA A 265 18.85 44.16 -61.34
C ALA A 265 18.12 43.51 -62.54
N LEU A 266 16.80 43.35 -62.44
CA LEU A 266 15.96 42.79 -63.50
C LEU A 266 15.87 43.71 -64.72
N SER A 267 15.73 45.02 -64.53
CA SER A 267 15.66 45.97 -65.65
C SER A 267 16.96 46.03 -66.46
N ARG A 268 18.12 46.00 -65.78
CA ARG A 268 19.44 45.94 -66.45
C ARG A 268 19.65 44.63 -67.20
N ARG A 269 19.25 43.49 -66.61
CA ARG A 269 19.28 42.18 -67.28
C ARG A 269 18.40 42.15 -68.52
N ARG A 270 17.23 42.79 -68.48
CA ARG A 270 16.32 42.92 -69.63
C ARG A 270 16.96 43.77 -70.73
N ALA A 271 17.55 44.91 -70.38
CA ALA A 271 18.21 45.79 -71.34
C ALA A 271 19.46 45.16 -71.98
N ALA A 272 20.20 44.31 -71.25
CA ALA A 272 21.36 43.59 -71.78
C ALA A 272 21.00 42.40 -72.70
N LYS A 273 19.73 42.00 -72.77
CA LYS A 273 19.23 40.90 -73.60
C LYS A 273 18.57 41.38 -74.91
N GLN A 274 18.15 42.64 -74.97
CA GLN A 274 17.64 43.30 -76.17
C GLN A 274 18.81 43.77 -77.04
#